data_AF-A0A945K159-F1
#
_entry.id   AF-A0A945K159-F1
#
_cell.length_a   1.000
_cell.length_b   1.000
_cell.length_c   1.000
_cell.angle_alpha   90.00
_cell.angle_beta   90.00
_cell.angle_gamma   90.00
#
_symmetry.space_group_name_H-M   'P 1'
#
loop_
_entity.id
_entity.type
_entity.pdbx_description
1 polymer ?
#
loop_
_entity_poly.entity_id
_entity_poly.type
_entity_poly.pdbx_seq_one_letter_code
_entity_poly.pdbx_strand_id
1 'polypeptide(L)'
;MKWLGLLVILALSLGTRPASAHHSGSVRAPILQGMVVDGELGDWPSSVEKYSFDRSDWDSQMRIQYAAQERPGAYFMTGYEPQAGILYLAIVVEDHNVIRGHSWSNTDGVEVYLSRFKNKQRNPTQYAMIPGSGGRGELSSGHGTRWRRTSSTKGDYTYRDGKLTYEWAFRLGDSAPPLTAGEEIGFDVVILDQNKEGRHRWIPWGSPDVSKTGSNSRVGRLTLTTDSAGSVVAQGSSWMKSIVLWTLPLGAFVAVAAIGLRHFLPDPKRLEALERRLTDTQDVMIALSEKIDRIEAHIRPTDE
;
A
#
# COMPACT_ATOMS: atom_id res chain seq x y z
N MET A 1 -47.94 29.80 27.13
CA MET A 1 -47.59 28.71 26.18
C MET A 1 -46.97 29.17 24.85
N LYS A 2 -47.26 30.37 24.31
CA LYS A 2 -46.68 30.82 23.01
C LYS A 2 -45.16 31.13 23.03
N TRP A 3 -44.57 31.40 24.20
CA TRP A 3 -43.15 31.76 24.32
C TRP A 3 -42.19 30.55 24.36
N LEU A 4 -42.67 29.35 24.69
CA LEU A 4 -41.83 28.14 24.76
C LEU A 4 -41.43 27.64 23.35
N GLY A 5 -42.30 27.84 22.34
CA GLY A 5 -42.01 27.43 20.96
C GLY A 5 -40.93 28.27 20.28
N LEU A 6 -40.83 29.57 20.64
CA LEU A 6 -39.83 30.47 20.04
C LEU A 6 -38.39 30.14 20.51
N LEU A 7 -38.24 29.72 21.77
CA LEU A 7 -36.94 29.33 22.33
C LEU A 7 -36.39 28.03 21.72
N VAL A 8 -37.25 27.08 21.38
CA VAL A 8 -36.85 25.81 20.73
C VAL A 8 -36.38 26.07 19.30
N ILE A 9 -37.05 26.94 18.55
CA ILE A 9 -36.64 27.30 17.18
C ILE A 9 -35.30 28.07 17.19
N LEU A 10 -35.09 28.98 18.15
CA LEU A 10 -33.83 29.72 18.27
C LEU A 10 -32.65 28.80 18.65
N ALA A 11 -32.88 27.83 19.54
CA ALA A 11 -31.86 26.85 19.94
C ALA A 11 -31.48 25.89 18.79
N LEU A 12 -32.42 25.54 17.92
CA LEU A 12 -32.15 24.73 16.73
C LEU A 12 -31.38 25.50 15.64
N SER A 13 -31.57 26.82 15.53
CA SER A 13 -30.83 27.65 14.57
C SER A 13 -29.39 28.01 14.97
N LEU A 14 -29.00 27.81 16.23
CA LEU A 14 -27.67 28.16 16.75
C LEU A 14 -26.64 27.01 16.66
N GLY A 15 -27.05 25.81 16.22
CA GLY A 15 -26.23 24.60 16.30
C GLY A 15 -25.63 24.09 14.98
N THR A 16 -26.17 24.47 13.83
CA THR A 16 -25.71 23.94 12.54
C THR A 16 -24.64 24.83 11.93
N ARG A 17 -23.45 24.84 12.54
CA ARG A 17 -22.27 25.16 11.73
C ARG A 17 -22.26 24.15 10.58
N PRO A 18 -22.21 24.57 9.31
CA PRO A 18 -21.97 23.63 8.23
C PRO A 18 -20.69 22.90 8.61
N ALA A 19 -20.81 21.62 8.93
CA ALA A 19 -19.66 20.76 8.90
C ALA A 19 -19.29 20.72 7.43
N SER A 20 -18.35 21.58 7.02
CA SER A 20 -17.61 21.34 5.80
C SER A 20 -16.94 20.00 6.02
N ALA A 21 -17.58 18.93 5.55
CA ALA A 21 -16.93 17.67 5.32
C ALA A 21 -15.79 18.01 4.36
N HIS A 22 -14.60 18.20 4.93
CA HIS A 22 -13.42 18.58 4.17
C HIS A 22 -13.28 17.57 3.03
N HIS A 23 -13.09 18.06 1.80
CA HIS A 23 -12.92 17.30 0.56
C HIS A 23 -11.63 16.46 0.53
N SER A 24 -11.15 16.04 1.70
CA SER A 24 -10.03 15.13 1.83
C SER A 24 -10.53 13.71 1.64
N GLY A 25 -10.18 13.10 0.51
CA GLY A 25 -10.17 11.65 0.42
C GLY A 25 -9.38 11.06 1.61
N SER A 26 -9.72 9.84 1.99
CA SER A 26 -8.93 9.07 2.95
C SER A 26 -8.11 8.03 2.19
N VAL A 27 -6.81 7.96 2.47
CA VAL A 27 -5.89 6.95 1.95
C VAL A 27 -5.68 5.88 3.01
N ARG A 28 -5.56 4.62 2.60
CA ARG A 28 -5.18 3.51 3.47
C ARG A 28 -3.74 3.10 3.16
N ALA A 29 -2.96 2.92 4.21
CA ALA A 29 -1.61 2.38 4.12
C ALA A 29 -1.56 1.04 4.87
N PRO A 30 -1.61 -0.10 4.15
CA PRO A 30 -1.40 -1.42 4.74
C PRO A 30 0.06 -1.63 5.15
N ILE A 31 0.29 -2.68 5.94
CA ILE A 31 1.63 -3.12 6.33
C ILE A 31 2.34 -3.68 5.09
N LEU A 32 3.56 -3.20 4.85
CA LEU A 32 4.51 -3.69 3.85
C LEU A 32 5.81 -4.16 4.54
N GLN A 33 6.53 -5.07 3.89
CA GLN A 33 7.81 -5.61 4.37
C GLN A 33 8.77 -5.78 3.21
N GLY A 34 10.06 -5.53 3.47
CA GLY A 34 11.13 -5.80 2.50
C GLY A 34 11.14 -4.90 1.27
N MET A 35 10.48 -3.74 1.33
CA MET A 35 10.44 -2.79 0.22
C MET A 35 11.83 -2.21 -0.07
N VAL A 36 12.18 -2.09 -1.33
CA VAL A 36 13.44 -1.55 -1.83
C VAL A 36 13.14 -0.27 -2.59
N VAL A 37 13.49 0.88 -2.01
CA VAL A 37 13.35 2.16 -2.71
C VAL A 37 14.41 2.28 -3.81
N ASP A 38 14.01 1.99 -5.04
CA ASP A 38 14.82 2.05 -6.27
C ASP A 38 14.09 2.69 -7.47
N GLY A 39 12.85 3.15 -7.26
CA GLY A 39 12.07 3.85 -8.27
C GLY A 39 11.40 2.91 -9.27
N GLU A 40 11.42 1.60 -9.03
CA GLU A 40 10.62 0.59 -9.73
C GLU A 40 9.49 0.10 -8.81
N LEU A 41 8.54 -0.67 -9.36
CA LEU A 41 7.35 -1.14 -8.60
C LEU A 41 7.29 -2.66 -8.47
N GLY A 42 8.41 -3.35 -8.70
CA GLY A 42 8.44 -4.82 -8.78
C GLY A 42 8.13 -5.53 -7.45
N ASP A 43 8.43 -4.87 -6.33
CA ASP A 43 8.21 -5.33 -4.96
C ASP A 43 6.88 -4.85 -4.36
N TRP A 44 6.19 -3.90 -5.01
CA TRP A 44 4.86 -3.42 -4.59
C TRP A 44 3.80 -4.51 -4.80
N PRO A 45 3.09 -4.96 -3.74
CA PRO A 45 2.07 -5.98 -3.89
C PRO A 45 0.92 -5.48 -4.77
N SER A 46 0.45 -6.32 -5.70
CA SER A 46 -0.68 -5.99 -6.58
C SER A 46 -2.00 -5.73 -5.83
N SER A 47 -2.09 -6.15 -4.57
CA SER A 47 -3.23 -5.91 -3.68
C SER A 47 -3.24 -4.49 -3.09
N VAL A 48 -2.15 -3.72 -3.19
CA VAL A 48 -2.11 -2.34 -2.71
C VAL A 48 -3.01 -1.48 -3.59
N GLU A 49 -3.89 -0.71 -2.95
CA GLU A 49 -4.82 0.17 -3.64
C GLU A 49 -4.09 1.29 -4.37
N LYS A 50 -4.53 1.57 -5.61
CA LYS A 50 -4.05 2.68 -6.43
C LYS A 50 -5.01 3.84 -6.33
N TYR A 51 -4.55 4.95 -5.76
CA TYR A 51 -5.31 6.17 -5.63
C TYR A 51 -5.06 7.07 -6.84
N SER A 52 -6.09 7.26 -7.66
CA SER A 52 -5.99 8.15 -8.84
C SER A 52 -6.10 9.62 -8.44
N PHE A 53 -5.61 10.51 -9.31
CA PHE A 53 -5.85 11.96 -9.23
C PHE A 53 -7.17 12.38 -9.91
N ASP A 54 -8.12 11.46 -10.08
CA ASP A 54 -9.47 11.82 -10.53
C ASP A 54 -10.16 12.69 -9.47
N ARG A 55 -10.75 13.81 -9.91
CA ARG A 55 -11.36 14.84 -9.05
C ARG A 55 -12.84 15.04 -9.40
N SER A 56 -13.52 13.94 -9.72
CA SER A 56 -14.97 13.95 -9.96
C SER A 56 -15.77 14.48 -8.75
N ASP A 57 -15.18 14.42 -7.55
CA ASP A 57 -15.69 14.89 -6.27
C ASP A 57 -15.49 16.40 -6.01
N TRP A 58 -14.73 17.12 -6.85
CA TRP A 58 -14.56 18.57 -6.72
C TRP A 58 -15.81 19.35 -7.10
N ASP A 59 -15.98 20.53 -6.47
CA ASP A 59 -17.06 21.44 -6.86
C ASP A 59 -16.93 21.87 -8.33
N SER A 60 -18.05 22.28 -8.92
CA SER A 60 -18.11 22.61 -10.34
C SER A 60 -17.15 23.74 -10.76
N GLN A 61 -16.86 24.71 -9.89
CA GLN A 61 -15.97 25.82 -10.23
C GLN A 61 -14.52 25.37 -10.25
N MET A 62 -14.09 24.60 -9.25
CA MET A 62 -12.77 23.96 -9.20
C MET A 62 -12.59 23.00 -10.37
N ARG A 63 -13.61 22.20 -10.69
CA ARG A 63 -13.59 21.33 -11.86
C ARG A 63 -13.42 22.12 -13.15
N ILE A 64 -14.13 23.21 -13.37
CA ILE A 64 -13.98 24.02 -14.59
C ILE A 64 -12.55 24.58 -14.70
N GLN A 65 -12.03 25.14 -13.61
CA GLN A 65 -10.69 25.73 -13.60
C GLN A 65 -9.61 24.69 -13.90
N TYR A 66 -9.76 23.46 -13.39
CA TYR A 66 -8.77 22.40 -13.57
C TYR A 66 -9.06 21.46 -14.75
N ALA A 67 -10.28 21.35 -15.27
CA ALA A 67 -10.64 20.49 -16.41
C ALA A 67 -10.20 21.11 -17.74
N ALA A 68 -9.98 22.43 -17.77
CA ALA A 68 -9.37 23.11 -18.90
C ALA A 68 -7.88 22.75 -19.10
N GLN A 69 -7.28 21.98 -18.19
CA GLN A 69 -5.92 21.51 -18.28
C GLN A 69 -5.93 20.06 -18.73
N GLU A 70 -5.28 19.73 -19.85
CA GLU A 70 -4.89 18.34 -20.13
C GLU A 70 -4.09 17.84 -18.92
N ARG A 71 -4.35 16.63 -18.42
CA ARG A 71 -3.67 16.12 -17.23
C ARG A 71 -2.92 14.85 -17.57
N PRO A 72 -1.69 14.69 -17.07
CA PRO A 72 -1.04 13.39 -17.10
C PRO A 72 -1.89 12.40 -16.31
N GLY A 73 -1.99 11.16 -16.80
CA GLY A 73 -2.55 10.07 -16.02
C GLY A 73 -1.67 9.87 -14.79
N ALA A 74 -2.24 9.87 -13.58
CA ALA A 74 -1.43 9.71 -12.38
C ALA A 74 -2.16 8.89 -11.32
N TYR A 75 -1.38 8.12 -10.57
CA TYR A 75 -1.83 7.45 -9.37
C TYR A 75 -0.70 7.32 -8.35
N PHE A 76 -1.06 7.03 -7.12
CA PHE A 76 -0.10 6.66 -6.09
C PHE A 76 -0.56 5.46 -5.27
N MET A 77 0.38 4.86 -4.57
CA MET A 77 0.19 3.72 -3.67
C MET A 77 0.92 4.03 -2.37
N THR A 78 0.36 3.58 -1.25
CA THR A 78 0.99 3.77 0.07
C THR A 78 1.02 2.48 0.84
N GLY A 79 2.00 2.36 1.73
CA GLY A 79 2.05 1.32 2.73
C GLY A 79 3.09 1.68 3.78
N TYR A 80 3.22 0.89 4.84
CA TYR A 80 4.13 1.25 5.91
C TYR A 80 4.74 0.04 6.58
N GLU A 81 5.89 0.23 7.22
CA GLU A 81 6.57 -0.78 8.02
C GLU A 81 6.56 -0.35 9.49
N PRO A 82 5.72 -0.99 10.34
CA PRO A 82 5.51 -0.56 11.72
C PRO A 82 6.80 -0.46 12.53
N GLN A 83 7.62 -1.51 12.49
CA GLN A 83 8.82 -1.66 13.33
C GLN A 83 9.93 -0.70 12.91
N ALA A 84 10.13 -0.52 11.60
CA ALA A 84 11.10 0.43 11.08
C ALA A 84 10.64 1.89 11.22
N GLY A 85 9.33 2.11 11.38
CA GLY A 85 8.72 3.45 11.45
C GLY A 85 8.76 4.17 10.10
N ILE A 86 8.65 3.42 9.00
CA ILE A 86 8.77 3.91 7.63
C ILE A 86 7.41 3.93 6.96
N LEU A 87 7.08 5.04 6.32
CA LEU A 87 5.97 5.16 5.37
C LEU A 87 6.55 5.07 3.95
N TYR A 88 6.07 4.11 3.17
CA TYR A 88 6.39 3.96 1.75
C TYR A 88 5.35 4.65 0.88
N LEU A 89 5.81 5.27 -0.19
CA LEU A 89 4.99 5.94 -1.19
C LEU A 89 5.56 5.68 -2.57
N ALA A 90 4.73 5.19 -3.48
CA ALA A 90 5.02 5.13 -4.90
C ALA A 90 4.04 6.04 -5.65
N ILE A 91 4.54 6.81 -6.61
CA ILE A 91 3.74 7.69 -7.47
C ILE A 91 4.11 7.39 -8.92
N VAL A 92 3.11 7.21 -9.77
CA VAL A 92 3.29 7.05 -11.22
C VAL A 92 2.60 8.19 -11.93
N VAL A 93 3.33 8.84 -12.84
CA VAL A 93 2.85 9.94 -13.68
C VAL A 93 3.11 9.58 -15.14
N GLU A 94 2.07 9.55 -15.95
CA GLU A 94 2.14 9.34 -17.39
C GLU A 94 2.37 10.68 -18.08
N ASP A 95 3.61 10.92 -18.50
CA ASP A 95 4.03 12.13 -19.18
C ASP A 95 5.06 11.80 -20.27
N HIS A 96 4.72 12.10 -21.52
CA HIS A 96 5.58 11.88 -22.68
C HIS A 96 6.56 13.03 -22.95
N ASN A 97 6.44 14.16 -22.24
CA ASN A 97 7.21 15.37 -22.50
C ASN A 97 7.88 15.91 -21.24
N VAL A 98 8.52 15.03 -20.46
CA VAL A 98 9.12 15.40 -19.17
C VAL A 98 10.10 16.58 -19.31
N ILE A 99 9.78 17.70 -18.65
CA ILE A 99 10.61 18.90 -18.55
C ILE A 99 11.45 18.81 -17.27
N ARG A 100 12.78 18.80 -17.45
CA ARG A 100 13.74 18.72 -16.36
C ARG A 100 14.38 20.08 -16.14
N GLY A 101 14.02 20.72 -15.05
CA GLY A 101 14.53 22.04 -14.65
C GLY A 101 15.39 21.98 -13.39
N HIS A 102 15.48 23.13 -12.71
CA HIS A 102 16.27 23.30 -11.49
C HIS A 102 15.46 23.92 -10.34
N SER A 103 14.17 24.19 -10.57
CA SER A 103 13.27 24.81 -9.60
C SER A 103 11.86 24.24 -9.73
N TRP A 104 11.10 24.27 -8.65
CA TRP A 104 9.71 23.79 -8.60
C TRP A 104 8.79 24.44 -9.64
N SER A 105 9.12 25.66 -10.12
CA SER A 105 8.28 26.41 -11.07
C SER A 105 8.66 26.18 -12.54
N ASN A 106 9.71 25.40 -12.81
CA ASN A 106 10.18 25.15 -14.18
C ASN A 106 10.63 23.71 -14.42
N THR A 107 9.97 22.76 -13.76
CA THR A 107 10.26 21.34 -13.90
C THR A 107 9.03 20.53 -13.59
N ASP A 108 8.97 19.34 -14.15
CA ASP A 108 8.09 18.31 -13.63
C ASP A 108 8.64 17.75 -12.34
N GLY A 109 7.76 17.18 -11.53
CA GLY A 109 8.13 16.62 -10.25
C GLY A 109 6.92 16.27 -9.42
N VAL A 110 7.20 15.95 -8.17
CA VAL A 110 6.19 15.61 -7.19
C VAL A 110 6.48 16.31 -5.88
N GLU A 111 5.44 16.84 -5.25
CA GLU A 111 5.49 17.30 -3.86
C GLU A 111 4.68 16.36 -2.97
N VAL A 112 5.15 16.11 -1.77
CA VAL A 112 4.47 15.30 -0.76
C VAL A 112 4.42 16.07 0.54
N TYR A 113 3.26 16.07 1.19
CA TYR A 113 3.02 16.80 2.42
C TYR A 113 2.67 15.81 3.52
N LEU A 114 3.48 15.76 4.59
CA LEU A 114 3.31 14.79 5.68
C LEU A 114 3.28 15.46 7.05
N SER A 115 2.37 15.03 7.91
CA SER A 115 2.34 15.40 9.33
C SER A 115 1.77 14.29 10.21
N ARG A 116 2.37 14.04 11.38
CA ARG A 116 1.75 13.18 12.40
C ARG A 116 0.79 14.02 13.25
N PHE A 117 -0.50 13.67 13.28
CA PHE A 117 -1.52 14.43 14.02
C PHE A 117 -1.35 14.41 15.55
N LYS A 118 -0.60 13.44 16.10
CA LYS A 118 -0.34 13.30 17.55
C LYS A 118 0.23 14.57 18.19
N ASN A 119 0.97 15.38 17.42
CA ASN A 119 1.47 16.67 17.87
C ASN A 119 0.62 17.76 17.21
N LYS A 120 -0.53 18.11 17.83
CA LYS A 120 -1.59 19.03 17.34
C LYS A 120 -1.13 20.41 16.80
N GLN A 121 0.16 20.71 16.81
CA GLN A 121 0.78 21.97 16.35
C GLN A 121 1.76 21.81 15.19
N ARG A 122 2.02 20.59 14.68
CA ARG A 122 2.93 20.45 13.54
C ARG A 122 2.18 20.57 12.23
N ASN A 123 2.48 21.64 11.51
CA ASN A 123 2.11 21.81 10.12
C ASN A 123 2.74 20.70 9.24
N PRO A 124 2.13 20.40 8.08
CA PRO A 124 2.72 19.48 7.12
C PRO A 124 4.13 19.88 6.72
N THR A 125 5.03 18.89 6.72
CA THR A 125 6.36 19.01 6.14
C THR A 125 6.26 18.71 4.65
N GLN A 126 6.82 19.61 3.83
CA GLN A 126 6.87 19.46 2.38
C GLN A 126 8.16 18.73 1.98
N TYR A 127 8.00 17.70 1.18
CA TYR A 127 9.04 16.98 0.45
C TYR A 127 8.79 17.21 -1.04
N ALA A 128 9.85 17.31 -1.84
CA ALA A 128 9.69 17.48 -3.29
C ALA A 128 10.77 16.69 -4.01
N MET A 129 10.40 15.80 -4.93
CA MET A 129 11.36 15.14 -5.82
C MET A 129 11.20 15.68 -7.22
N ILE A 130 12.33 16.11 -7.78
CA ILE A 130 12.43 16.63 -9.14
C ILE A 130 13.38 15.68 -9.89
N PRO A 131 12.97 15.11 -11.03
CA PRO A 131 13.84 14.27 -11.84
C PRO A 131 15.01 15.12 -12.36
N GLY A 132 16.23 14.74 -11.97
CA GLY A 132 17.47 15.38 -12.44
C GLY A 132 17.82 15.02 -13.88
N SER A 133 18.91 15.58 -14.41
CA SER A 133 19.38 15.28 -15.76
C SER A 133 19.93 13.85 -15.93
N GLY A 134 20.40 13.17 -14.87
CA GLY A 134 20.86 11.79 -14.93
C GLY A 134 19.73 10.77 -14.75
N GLY A 135 19.66 9.77 -15.64
CA GLY A 135 18.78 8.62 -15.46
C GLY A 135 19.32 7.65 -14.40
N ARG A 136 18.43 7.19 -13.50
CA ARG A 136 18.66 6.26 -12.37
C ARG A 136 19.76 6.70 -11.39
N GLY A 137 19.39 6.89 -10.12
CA GLY A 137 20.36 6.90 -9.01
C GLY A 137 21.28 8.12 -8.89
N GLU A 138 21.15 9.15 -9.72
CA GLU A 138 21.66 10.47 -9.32
C GLU A 138 20.74 11.02 -8.24
N LEU A 139 21.30 11.34 -7.07
CA LEU A 139 20.61 12.07 -6.02
C LEU A 139 19.99 13.32 -6.64
N SER A 140 18.68 13.23 -6.90
CA SER A 140 17.84 14.37 -7.19
C SER A 140 18.18 15.46 -6.18
N SER A 141 18.40 16.69 -6.65
CA SER A 141 18.50 17.87 -5.79
C SER A 141 17.23 18.10 -4.94
N GLY A 142 16.21 17.24 -5.10
CA GLY A 142 14.98 17.14 -4.32
C GLY A 142 15.05 16.34 -3.01
N HIS A 143 16.20 16.25 -2.32
CA HIS A 143 16.13 16.24 -0.84
C HIS A 143 15.88 17.65 -0.28
N GLY A 144 15.31 18.53 -1.10
CA GLY A 144 14.79 19.83 -0.73
C GLY A 144 13.50 19.69 0.06
N THR A 145 13.54 19.04 1.23
CA THR A 145 12.76 19.63 2.32
C THR A 145 13.11 21.11 2.32
N ARG A 146 12.13 22.00 2.17
CA ARG A 146 12.32 23.45 2.40
C ARG A 146 13.01 23.71 3.76
N TRP A 147 13.00 22.70 4.64
CA TRP A 147 13.55 22.69 5.97
C TRP A 147 14.33 21.40 6.24
N ARG A 148 15.65 21.45 6.03
CA ARG A 148 16.66 20.54 6.63
C ARG A 148 16.73 19.13 6.02
N ARG A 149 17.90 18.76 5.47
CA ARG A 149 18.27 17.35 5.17
C ARG A 149 17.96 16.48 6.39
N THR A 150 16.79 15.86 6.44
CA THR A 150 16.50 14.82 7.41
C THR A 150 17.16 13.57 6.84
N SER A 151 18.21 13.09 7.50
CA SER A 151 19.07 11.98 7.04
C SER A 151 18.35 10.62 6.99
N SER A 152 17.02 10.62 7.07
CA SER A 152 16.19 9.45 7.30
C SER A 152 15.10 9.26 6.23
N THR A 153 15.01 10.15 5.24
CA THR A 153 14.15 9.95 4.05
C THR A 153 15.00 9.49 2.88
N LYS A 154 14.61 8.37 2.25
CA LYS A 154 15.22 7.85 1.02
C LYS A 154 14.21 7.99 -0.11
N GLY A 155 14.65 8.38 -1.29
CA GLY A 155 13.82 8.41 -2.48
C GLY A 155 14.63 8.10 -3.72
N ASP A 156 13.96 7.52 -4.72
CA ASP A 156 14.52 7.29 -6.05
C ASP A 156 13.40 7.46 -7.10
N TYR A 157 13.78 7.55 -8.37
CA TYR A 157 12.84 7.66 -9.46
C TYR A 157 13.36 7.02 -10.74
N THR A 158 12.42 6.62 -11.60
CA THR A 158 12.72 6.13 -12.95
C THR A 158 11.84 6.83 -13.97
N TYR A 159 12.35 6.94 -15.20
CA TYR A 159 11.57 7.37 -16.35
C TYR A 159 11.71 6.33 -17.45
N ARG A 160 10.61 5.68 -17.81
CA ARG A 160 10.58 4.65 -18.87
C ARG A 160 9.24 4.71 -19.59
N ASP A 161 9.26 4.63 -20.93
CA ASP A 161 8.06 4.51 -21.77
C ASP A 161 6.99 5.59 -21.52
N GLY A 162 7.42 6.84 -21.30
CA GLY A 162 6.50 7.95 -21.00
C GLY A 162 5.91 7.91 -19.59
N LYS A 163 6.51 7.17 -18.66
CA LYS A 163 6.08 7.09 -17.26
C LYS A 163 7.21 7.47 -16.33
N LEU A 164 6.95 8.46 -15.48
CA LEU A 164 7.75 8.77 -14.31
C LEU A 164 7.25 7.97 -13.12
N THR A 165 8.12 7.19 -12.51
CA THR A 165 7.85 6.50 -11.24
C THR A 165 8.72 7.12 -10.18
N TYR A 166 8.09 7.59 -9.10
CA TYR A 166 8.77 8.09 -7.92
C TYR A 166 8.50 7.12 -6.77
N GLU A 167 9.53 6.83 -6.00
CA GLU A 167 9.42 5.98 -4.84
C GLU A 167 10.12 6.61 -3.63
N TRP A 168 9.49 6.51 -2.48
CA TRP A 168 9.98 7.08 -1.24
C TRP A 168 9.81 6.15 -0.04
N ALA A 169 10.77 6.23 0.88
CA ALA A 169 10.69 5.77 2.25
C ALA A 169 10.85 6.97 3.18
N PHE A 170 9.77 7.34 3.88
CA PHE A 170 9.75 8.43 4.84
C PHE A 170 9.85 7.91 6.26
N ARG A 171 10.87 8.35 6.99
CA ARG A 171 10.87 8.27 8.46
C ARG A 171 10.25 9.54 9.01
N LEU A 172 9.09 9.44 9.66
CA LEU A 172 8.30 10.60 10.12
C LEU A 172 8.86 11.23 11.42
N GLY A 173 10.14 11.62 11.38
CA GLY A 173 10.91 12.26 12.46
C GLY A 173 12.18 11.48 12.82
N ASP A 174 13.26 12.19 13.17
CA ASP A 174 14.59 11.59 13.44
C ASP A 174 14.60 10.63 14.66
N SER A 175 13.67 10.83 15.60
CA SER A 175 13.44 9.99 16.79
C SER A 175 12.00 9.46 16.86
N ALA A 176 11.32 9.37 15.71
CA ALA A 176 9.92 9.04 15.68
C ALA A 176 9.65 7.64 16.28
N PRO A 177 8.64 7.50 17.16
CA PRO A 177 8.22 6.19 17.63
C PRO A 177 7.71 5.36 16.43
N PRO A 178 7.67 4.02 16.57
CA PRO A 178 7.05 3.12 15.61
C PRO A 178 5.70 3.63 15.08
N LEU A 179 5.40 3.30 13.84
CA LEU A 179 4.11 3.58 13.24
C LEU A 179 3.10 2.55 13.75
N THR A 180 1.96 3.02 14.24
CA THR A 180 0.94 2.15 14.85
C THR A 180 -0.28 2.08 13.95
N ALA A 181 -0.86 0.90 13.78
CA ALA A 181 -2.13 0.76 13.09
C ALA A 181 -3.23 1.60 13.77
N GLY A 182 -4.15 2.13 12.97
CA GLY A 182 -5.17 3.11 13.37
C GLY A 182 -4.66 4.55 13.51
N GLU A 183 -3.35 4.79 13.43
CA GLU A 183 -2.83 6.16 13.42
C GLU A 183 -3.18 6.87 12.10
N GLU A 184 -3.58 8.13 12.22
CA GLU A 184 -3.78 9.02 11.08
C GLU A 184 -2.55 9.92 10.87
N ILE A 185 -2.23 10.13 9.60
CA ILE A 185 -1.17 11.00 9.10
C ILE A 185 -1.82 12.04 8.19
N GLY A 186 -1.52 13.32 8.38
CA GLY A 186 -1.87 14.36 7.41
C GLY A 186 -1.05 14.12 6.16
N PHE A 187 -1.72 13.96 5.02
CA PHE A 187 -1.12 13.41 3.82
C PHE A 187 -1.65 14.12 2.57
N ASP A 188 -0.75 14.51 1.68
CA ASP A 188 -1.12 14.94 0.34
C ASP A 188 0.01 14.68 -0.66
N VAL A 189 -0.36 14.51 -1.92
CA VAL A 189 0.56 14.38 -3.06
C VAL A 189 0.16 15.42 -4.10
N VAL A 190 1.14 16.07 -4.69
CA VAL A 190 0.95 17.04 -5.75
C VAL A 190 1.85 16.68 -6.93
N ILE A 191 1.27 16.66 -8.13
CA ILE A 191 2.05 16.59 -9.37
C ILE A 191 2.40 18.00 -9.81
N LEU A 192 3.69 18.23 -10.05
CA LEU A 192 4.22 19.39 -10.74
C LEU A 192 4.41 19.00 -12.19
N ASP A 193 3.82 19.76 -13.10
CA ASP A 193 3.81 19.44 -14.53
C ASP A 193 3.93 20.73 -15.32
N GLN A 194 4.96 20.81 -16.15
CA GLN A 194 5.25 21.94 -17.00
C GLN A 194 5.09 21.52 -18.47
N ASN A 195 4.34 22.32 -19.21
CA ASN A 195 4.21 22.10 -20.65
C ASN A 195 5.30 22.85 -21.46
N LYS A 196 5.39 22.56 -22.76
CA LYS A 196 6.39 23.17 -23.67
C LYS A 196 6.26 24.69 -23.79
N GLU A 197 5.09 25.24 -23.53
CA GLU A 197 4.85 26.70 -23.49
C GLU A 197 5.29 27.34 -22.17
N GLY A 198 5.88 26.55 -21.26
CA GLY A 198 6.37 27.00 -19.96
C GLY A 198 5.28 27.20 -18.91
N ARG A 199 4.03 26.81 -19.18
CA ARG A 199 2.94 26.87 -18.20
C ARG A 199 3.12 25.76 -17.18
N HIS A 200 3.17 26.14 -15.92
CA HIS A 200 3.28 25.23 -14.80
C HIS A 200 1.89 24.91 -14.22
N ARG A 201 1.65 23.61 -13.99
CA ARG A 201 0.45 23.05 -13.37
C ARG A 201 0.83 22.46 -12.03
N TRP A 202 0.03 22.78 -11.02
CA TRP A 202 0.16 22.28 -9.66
C TRP A 202 -1.11 21.48 -9.35
N ILE A 203 -1.01 20.15 -9.37
CA ILE A 203 -2.16 19.24 -9.40
C ILE A 203 -2.22 18.43 -8.09
N PRO A 204 -2.98 18.87 -7.08
CA PRO A 204 -3.06 18.19 -5.79
C PRO A 204 -4.06 17.02 -5.81
N TRP A 205 -3.72 15.95 -5.11
CA TRP A 205 -4.65 14.86 -4.82
C TRP A 205 -5.68 15.23 -3.75
N GLY A 206 -5.29 15.98 -2.73
CA GLY A 206 -6.17 16.54 -1.71
C GLY A 206 -6.69 17.93 -2.10
N SER A 207 -7.18 18.70 -1.12
CA SER A 207 -7.77 20.05 -1.32
C SER A 207 -6.99 20.92 -2.33
N PRO A 208 -7.60 21.74 -3.18
CA PRO A 208 -6.85 22.67 -4.03
C PRO A 208 -6.27 23.87 -3.27
N ASP A 209 -6.43 23.92 -1.94
CA ASP A 209 -5.85 24.97 -1.09
C ASP A 209 -4.34 25.10 -1.31
N VAL A 210 -3.93 26.28 -1.77
CA VAL A 210 -2.53 26.67 -1.81
C VAL A 210 -1.95 26.79 -0.39
N SER A 211 -0.62 26.67 -0.26
CA SER A 211 0.08 26.73 1.04
C SER A 211 -0.28 25.59 2.01
N LYS A 212 -0.10 24.34 1.55
CA LYS A 212 -0.32 23.11 2.30
C LYS A 212 0.44 23.02 3.63
N THR A 213 1.63 23.64 3.70
CA THR A 213 2.44 23.74 4.93
C THR A 213 1.86 24.71 5.97
N GLY A 214 0.73 25.37 5.70
CA GLY A 214 0.13 26.33 6.63
C GLY A 214 -0.76 25.68 7.70
N SER A 215 -1.36 24.52 7.42
CA SER A 215 -2.30 23.86 8.33
C SER A 215 -2.59 22.42 7.89
N ASN A 216 -2.78 21.51 8.85
CA ASN A 216 -3.24 20.15 8.56
C ASN A 216 -4.65 20.07 7.98
N SER A 217 -5.46 21.13 8.11
CA SER A 217 -6.78 21.20 7.47
C SER A 217 -6.71 21.31 5.94
N ARG A 218 -5.52 21.55 5.38
CA ARG A 218 -5.28 21.73 3.94
C ARG A 218 -4.80 20.46 3.26
N VAL A 219 -4.48 19.41 4.01
CA VAL A 219 -4.03 18.11 3.46
C VAL A 219 -5.09 17.05 3.74
N GLY A 220 -5.01 15.93 3.01
CA GLY A 220 -5.85 14.77 3.25
C GLY A 220 -5.45 13.97 4.48
N ARG A 221 -6.04 12.79 4.62
CA ARG A 221 -5.73 11.84 5.70
C ARG A 221 -5.26 10.51 5.12
N LEU A 222 -4.20 9.99 5.70
CA LEU A 222 -3.71 8.63 5.49
C LEU A 222 -3.84 7.86 6.80
N THR A 223 -4.59 6.76 6.76
CA THR A 223 -4.79 5.87 7.91
C THR A 223 -3.89 4.65 7.77
N LEU A 224 -3.08 4.40 8.79
CA LEU A 224 -2.28 3.18 8.89
C LEU A 224 -3.20 2.01 9.26
N THR A 225 -3.21 0.94 8.49
CA THR A 225 -4.18 -0.14 8.69
C THR A 225 -3.54 -1.43 9.21
N THR A 226 -4.36 -2.36 9.71
CA THR A 226 -3.86 -3.63 10.28
C THR A 226 -3.66 -4.71 9.21
N ASP A 227 -4.22 -4.54 8.01
CA ASP A 227 -4.03 -5.47 6.91
C ASP A 227 -2.60 -5.40 6.37
N SER A 228 -2.04 -6.56 6.04
CA SER A 228 -0.75 -6.69 5.36
C SER A 228 -1.00 -6.89 3.87
N ALA A 229 -0.48 -5.98 3.05
CA ALA A 229 -0.51 -6.16 1.60
C ALA A 229 0.65 -7.07 1.22
N GLY A 230 0.39 -8.10 0.43
CA GLY A 230 1.47 -8.98 -0.01
C GLY A 230 2.04 -9.90 1.06
N SER A 231 1.21 -10.39 1.99
CA SER A 231 1.39 -11.79 2.40
C SER A 231 1.14 -12.67 1.17
N VAL A 232 2.09 -12.67 0.23
CA VAL A 232 2.42 -13.88 -0.47
C VAL A 232 2.78 -14.81 0.67
N VAL A 233 1.78 -15.56 1.14
CA VAL A 233 2.05 -16.86 1.76
C VAL A 233 3.07 -17.44 0.82
N ALA A 234 4.33 -17.53 1.25
CA ALA A 234 5.30 -18.30 0.52
C ALA A 234 4.57 -19.62 0.27
N GLN A 235 4.19 -19.89 -0.97
CA GLN A 235 3.69 -21.19 -1.37
C GLN A 235 4.84 -22.21 -1.31
N GLY A 236 5.80 -22.05 -0.39
CA GLY A 236 6.54 -23.13 0.23
C GLY A 236 5.55 -23.99 1.00
N SER A 237 4.93 -24.91 0.28
CA SER A 237 4.34 -26.17 0.74
C SER A 237 3.57 -26.15 2.08
N SER A 238 2.65 -25.20 2.28
CA SER A 238 1.58 -25.33 3.29
C SER A 238 0.69 -26.57 3.03
N TRP A 239 0.64 -27.07 1.80
CA TRP A 239 -0.06 -28.32 1.50
C TRP A 239 0.61 -29.54 2.14
N MET A 240 1.94 -29.57 2.32
CA MET A 240 2.61 -30.67 3.05
C MET A 240 2.32 -30.60 4.55
N LYS A 241 2.24 -29.40 5.15
CA LYS A 241 1.77 -29.26 6.54
C LYS A 241 0.31 -29.66 6.69
N SER A 242 -0.51 -29.41 5.68
CA SER A 242 -1.89 -29.88 5.63
C SER A 242 -1.95 -31.40 5.47
N ILE A 243 -1.17 -32.03 4.60
CA ILE A 243 -1.13 -33.50 4.49
C ILE A 243 -0.62 -34.14 5.79
N VAL A 244 0.41 -33.59 6.44
CA VAL A 244 0.90 -34.12 7.73
C VAL A 244 -0.12 -33.90 8.85
N LEU A 245 -0.84 -32.76 8.88
CA LEU A 245 -1.93 -32.54 9.85
C LEU A 245 -3.20 -33.36 9.58
N TRP A 246 -3.45 -33.80 8.34
CA TRP A 246 -4.62 -34.63 7.99
C TRP A 246 -4.30 -36.14 8.01
N THR A 247 -3.04 -36.55 7.85
CA THR A 247 -2.63 -37.98 7.87
C THR A 247 -2.41 -38.51 9.29
N LEU A 248 -1.95 -37.69 10.23
CA LEU A 248 -1.78 -38.10 11.63
C LEU A 248 -3.12 -38.40 12.34
N PRO A 249 -4.20 -37.63 12.16
CA PRO A 249 -5.53 -38.00 12.65
C PRO A 249 -6.12 -39.20 11.90
N LEU A 250 -5.88 -39.35 10.59
CA LEU A 250 -6.38 -40.50 9.82
C LEU A 250 -5.74 -41.82 10.27
N GLY A 251 -4.43 -41.83 10.54
CA GLY A 251 -3.74 -43.01 11.06
C GLY A 251 -4.27 -43.45 12.44
N ALA A 252 -4.54 -42.49 13.32
CA ALA A 252 -5.16 -42.75 14.61
C ALA A 252 -6.62 -43.20 14.48
N PHE A 253 -7.39 -42.61 13.55
CA PHE A 253 -8.78 -43.01 13.29
C PHE A 253 -8.88 -44.43 12.70
N VAL A 254 -7.97 -44.79 11.79
CA VAL A 254 -7.92 -46.14 11.19
C VAL A 254 -7.50 -47.18 12.24
N ALA A 255 -6.53 -46.87 13.11
CA ALA A 255 -6.11 -47.78 14.18
C ALA A 255 -7.23 -48.00 15.22
N VAL A 256 -7.93 -46.93 15.64
CA VAL A 256 -9.06 -47.04 16.58
C VAL A 256 -10.26 -47.72 15.94
N ALA A 257 -10.56 -47.45 14.67
CA ALA A 257 -11.61 -48.14 13.92
C ALA A 257 -11.29 -49.62 13.71
N ALA A 258 -10.03 -50.00 13.45
CA ALA A 258 -9.62 -51.40 13.31
C ALA A 258 -9.73 -52.17 14.64
N ILE A 259 -9.38 -51.55 15.76
CA ILE A 259 -9.54 -52.14 17.10
C ILE A 259 -11.04 -52.32 17.44
N GLY A 260 -11.88 -51.34 17.10
CA GLY A 260 -13.34 -51.43 17.28
C GLY A 260 -14.01 -52.45 16.35
N LEU A 261 -13.61 -52.52 15.08
CA LEU A 261 -14.15 -53.48 14.10
C LEU A 261 -13.80 -54.93 14.45
N ARG A 262 -12.65 -55.18 15.10
CA ARG A 262 -12.24 -56.53 15.55
C ARG A 262 -13.19 -57.13 16.57
N HIS A 263 -13.96 -56.30 17.29
CA HIS A 263 -15.00 -56.76 18.22
C HIS A 263 -16.38 -56.94 17.56
N PHE A 264 -16.61 -56.39 16.37
CA PHE A 264 -17.91 -56.39 15.69
C PHE A 264 -17.98 -57.25 14.42
N LEU A 265 -16.85 -57.71 13.88
CA LEU A 265 -16.81 -58.59 12.70
C LEU A 265 -16.31 -60.00 13.07
N PRO A 266 -17.16 -61.03 12.97
CA PRO A 266 -16.79 -62.41 13.34
C PRO A 266 -16.02 -63.18 12.25
N ASP A 267 -15.80 -62.60 11.05
CA ASP A 267 -15.16 -63.30 9.93
C ASP A 267 -13.73 -62.78 9.65
N PRO A 268 -12.68 -63.56 9.96
CA PRO A 268 -11.29 -63.15 9.81
C PRO A 268 -10.87 -62.89 8.35
N LYS A 269 -11.55 -63.51 7.36
CA LYS A 269 -11.20 -63.32 5.94
C LYS A 269 -11.51 -61.92 5.43
N ARG A 270 -12.51 -61.24 6.03
CA ARG A 270 -12.84 -59.85 5.68
C ARG A 270 -11.82 -58.86 6.23
N LEU A 271 -11.16 -59.20 7.35
CA LEU A 271 -10.10 -58.38 7.95
C LEU A 271 -8.84 -58.38 7.08
N GLU A 272 -8.40 -59.56 6.63
CA GLU A 272 -7.24 -59.70 5.73
C GLU A 272 -7.45 -58.96 4.40
N ALA A 273 -8.67 -59.01 3.84
CA ALA A 273 -9.00 -58.29 2.61
C ALA A 273 -8.96 -56.76 2.78
N LEU A 274 -9.31 -56.26 3.98
CA LEU A 274 -9.22 -54.84 4.32
C LEU A 274 -7.78 -54.41 4.55
N GLU A 275 -6.99 -55.19 5.28
CA GLU A 275 -5.55 -54.92 5.50
C GLU A 275 -4.81 -54.85 4.17
N ARG A 276 -5.06 -55.80 3.26
CA ARG A 276 -4.43 -55.83 1.94
C ARG A 276 -4.75 -54.57 1.12
N ARG A 277 -6.00 -54.12 1.11
CA ARG A 277 -6.40 -52.87 0.44
C ARG A 277 -5.77 -51.63 1.07
N LEU A 278 -5.53 -51.66 2.38
CA LEU A 278 -4.90 -50.56 3.10
C LEU A 278 -3.41 -50.46 2.74
N THR A 279 -2.72 -51.60 2.66
CA THR A 279 -1.32 -51.68 2.19
C THR A 279 -1.20 -51.24 0.74
N ASP A 280 -2.08 -51.69 -0.16
CA ASP A 280 -2.10 -51.26 -1.56
C ASP A 280 -2.26 -49.73 -1.69
N THR A 281 -3.05 -49.13 -0.80
CA THR A 281 -3.24 -47.66 -0.76
C THR A 281 -1.97 -46.94 -0.26
N GLN A 282 -1.26 -47.51 0.71
CA GLN A 282 0.00 -46.96 1.20
C GLN A 282 1.09 -46.98 0.11
N ASP A 283 1.19 -48.08 -0.64
CA ASP A 283 2.18 -48.20 -1.72
C ASP A 283 1.93 -47.18 -2.84
N VAL A 284 0.66 -46.92 -3.19
CA VAL A 284 0.28 -45.88 -4.15
C VAL A 284 0.68 -44.48 -3.66
N MET A 285 0.50 -44.20 -2.36
CA MET A 285 0.87 -42.92 -1.76
C MET A 285 2.40 -42.70 -1.75
N ILE A 286 3.18 -43.75 -1.48
CA ILE A 286 4.65 -43.69 -1.53
C ILE A 286 5.12 -43.44 -2.96
N ALA A 287 4.58 -44.18 -3.95
CA ALA A 287 4.92 -43.99 -5.36
C ALA A 287 4.58 -42.58 -5.88
N LEU A 288 3.49 -41.99 -5.41
CA LEU A 288 3.12 -40.61 -5.69
C LEU A 288 4.10 -39.61 -5.07
N SER A 289 4.54 -39.83 -3.82
CA SER A 289 5.53 -38.99 -3.15
C SER A 289 6.86 -38.95 -3.91
N GLU A 290 7.39 -40.11 -4.28
CA GLU A 290 8.65 -40.19 -5.03
C GLU A 290 8.58 -39.51 -6.40
N LYS A 291 7.41 -39.57 -7.06
CA LYS A 291 7.21 -38.90 -8.35
C LYS A 291 7.21 -37.38 -8.20
N ILE A 292 6.66 -36.86 -7.11
CA ILE A 292 6.67 -35.43 -6.80
C ILE A 292 8.10 -34.95 -6.52
N ASP A 293 8.87 -35.70 -5.74
CA ASP A 293 10.28 -35.34 -5.44
C ASP A 293 11.15 -35.27 -6.71
N ARG A 294 10.93 -36.19 -7.66
CA ARG A 294 11.64 -36.17 -8.96
C ARG A 294 11.30 -34.96 -9.82
N ILE A 295 10.04 -34.52 -9.78
CA ILE A 295 9.58 -33.31 -10.50
C ILE A 295 10.20 -32.07 -9.86
N GLU A 296 10.25 -31.99 -8.53
CA GLU A 296 10.85 -30.86 -7.83
C GLU A 296 12.36 -30.74 -8.10
N ALA A 297 13.06 -31.88 -8.16
CA ALA A 297 14.47 -31.92 -8.51
C ALA A 297 14.78 -31.43 -9.94
N HIS A 298 13.85 -31.58 -10.89
CA HIS A 298 14.00 -31.07 -12.26
C HIS A 298 13.69 -29.58 -12.42
N ILE A 299 12.94 -28.99 -11.47
CA ILE A 299 12.52 -27.59 -11.53
C ILE A 299 13.57 -26.66 -10.89
N ARG A 300 14.44 -27.17 -10.01
CA ARG A 300 15.54 -26.36 -9.46
C ARG A 300 16.58 -26.12 -10.54
N PRO A 301 16.82 -24.85 -10.96
CA PRO A 301 17.92 -24.55 -11.87
C PRO A 301 19.23 -24.97 -11.22
N THR A 302 20.07 -25.69 -11.97
CA THR A 302 21.45 -25.92 -11.57
C THR A 302 22.16 -24.58 -11.63
N ASP A 303 22.47 -24.01 -10.47
CA ASP A 303 23.31 -22.83 -10.35
C ASP A 303 24.73 -23.21 -10.82
N GLU A 304 25.05 -22.85 -12.07
CA GLU A 304 26.40 -22.61 -12.60
C GLU A 304 26.55 -21.13 -12.96
#